data_AF-A0A5B9EJL2-F1
#
_entry.id   AF-A0A5B9EJL2-F1
#
_cell.length_a   1.000
_cell.length_b   1.000
_cell.length_c   1.000
_cell.angle_alpha   90.00
_cell.angle_beta   90.00
_cell.angle_gamma   90.00
#
_symmetry.space_group_name_H-M   'P 1'
#
loop_
_entity.id
_entity.type
_entity.pdbx_description
1 polymer ?
#
loop_
_entity_poly.entity_id
_entity_poly.type
_entity_poly.pdbx_seq_one_letter_code
_entity_poly.pdbx_strand_id
1 'polypeptide(L)'
;MTLREWAVRIVRLAGGVALSLVLIAILVVQIQQRTLRWRAERLSTDMHQIRLYQSTWTDAQRLMRRWGAWGHYDGSCTAESCKYSIEMDSLVFYNPRVPRHAWLDWLLVHDRFNVYQWLGGRGAAFNASFTVHNGTIWRESTAIGVSVPRRRMRREHDFDRTLSVGAESYQRLHRTLENPFVFMGGAEDLAQHPYYKVGRPGGCMINCQIGVVYYSTHTPPAEIERLTSYNFSCFTRFAPCEELEDLLPAAKDWHLYKADELKQRALPEKTCDIPVWALARDARYVLAIEALSTKVVREGGYDGEIAEVRVLGSIKEPAPWPSDAIVSAYLSNSPPQAEHLVPGRRYIVFPVGNDQKDQVVTTDSPLRFEPCGVREDTPEVRGELEKGFAQNDTLP
;
A
#
# COMPACT_ATOMS: atom_id res chain seq x y z
N MET A 1 -70.79 12.72 11.61
CA MET A 1 -69.39 12.36 11.31
C MET A 1 -69.24 10.87 11.57
N THR A 2 -68.98 10.07 10.55
CA THR A 2 -69.03 8.60 10.67
C THR A 2 -67.68 8.04 11.14
N LEU A 3 -67.68 6.89 11.82
CA LEU A 3 -66.47 6.18 12.26
C LEU A 3 -65.45 6.01 11.12
N ARG A 4 -65.95 5.87 9.88
CA ARG A 4 -65.17 5.78 8.64
C ARG A 4 -64.38 7.05 8.33
N GLU A 5 -64.96 8.23 8.51
CA GLU A 5 -64.27 9.51 8.26
C GLU A 5 -63.13 9.74 9.24
N TRP A 6 -63.34 9.37 10.51
CA TRP A 6 -62.31 9.41 11.54
C TRP A 6 -61.15 8.44 11.23
N ALA A 7 -61.47 7.20 10.87
CA ALA A 7 -60.46 6.22 10.49
C ALA A 7 -59.61 6.70 9.30
N VAL A 8 -60.24 7.28 8.26
CA VAL A 8 -59.53 7.81 7.09
C VAL A 8 -58.60 8.97 7.47
N ARG A 9 -59.03 9.88 8.35
CA ARG A 9 -58.19 10.99 8.82
C ARG A 9 -56.97 10.49 9.60
N ILE A 10 -57.17 9.52 10.49
CA ILE A 10 -56.09 8.92 11.28
C ILE A 10 -55.08 8.22 10.37
N VAL A 11 -55.55 7.41 9.41
CA VAL A 11 -54.66 6.71 8.46
C VAL A 11 -53.86 7.70 7.60
N ARG A 12 -54.49 8.79 7.14
CA ARG A 12 -53.78 9.84 6.38
C ARG A 12 -52.73 10.56 7.22
N LEU A 13 -53.05 10.91 8.46
CA LEU A 13 -52.10 11.53 9.38
C LEU A 13 -50.92 10.59 9.66
N ALA A 14 -51.21 9.32 10.01
CA ALA A 14 -50.18 8.31 10.27
C ALA A 14 -49.29 8.06 9.04
N GLY A 15 -49.89 7.97 7.84
CA GLY A 15 -49.16 7.84 6.59
C GLY A 15 -48.26 9.05 6.30
N GLY A 16 -48.75 10.27 6.54
CA GLY A 16 -47.97 11.50 6.39
C GLY A 16 -46.78 11.57 7.36
N VAL A 17 -46.99 11.20 8.62
CA VAL A 17 -45.93 11.13 9.64
C VAL A 17 -44.88 10.08 9.26
N ALA A 18 -45.32 8.88 8.87
CA ALA A 18 -44.41 7.80 8.47
C ALA A 18 -43.55 8.20 7.25
N LEU A 19 -44.16 8.79 6.22
CA LEU A 19 -43.43 9.29 5.06
C LEU A 19 -42.43 10.38 5.44
N SER A 20 -42.82 11.31 6.32
CA SER A 20 -41.94 12.38 6.80
C SER A 20 -40.73 11.83 7.54
N LEU A 21 -40.92 10.83 8.42
CA LEU A 21 -39.84 10.16 9.12
C LEU A 21 -38.89 9.44 8.16
N VAL A 22 -39.40 8.76 7.14
CA VAL A 22 -38.58 8.11 6.10
C VAL A 22 -37.77 9.15 5.33
N LEU A 23 -38.37 10.26 4.91
CA LEU A 23 -37.66 11.33 4.20
C LEU A 23 -36.59 11.98 5.07
N ILE A 24 -36.87 12.22 6.35
CA ILE A 24 -35.86 12.74 7.30
C ILE A 24 -34.72 11.72 7.45
N ALA A 25 -35.02 10.43 7.56
CA ALA A 25 -34.00 9.40 7.67
C ALA A 25 -33.10 9.35 6.43
N ILE A 26 -33.69 9.39 5.23
CA ILE A 26 -32.93 9.50 3.97
C ILE A 26 -32.04 10.75 3.99
N LEU A 27 -32.61 11.91 4.36
CA LEU A 27 -31.86 13.17 4.41
C LEU A 27 -30.67 13.09 5.38
N VAL A 28 -30.87 12.56 6.58
CA VAL A 28 -29.81 12.38 7.58
C VAL A 28 -28.70 11.49 7.04
N VAL A 29 -29.03 10.34 6.44
CA VAL A 29 -28.06 9.41 5.85
C VAL A 29 -27.27 10.08 4.71
N GLN A 30 -27.95 10.83 3.84
CA GLN A 30 -27.30 11.57 2.75
C GLN A 30 -26.36 12.67 3.27
N ILE A 31 -26.75 13.40 4.32
CA ILE A 31 -25.90 14.41 4.96
C ILE A 31 -24.66 13.74 5.55
N GLN A 32 -24.81 12.60 6.23
CA GLN A 32 -23.68 11.86 6.80
C GLN A 32 -22.69 11.41 5.71
N GLN A 33 -23.18 10.79 4.63
CA GLN A 33 -22.33 10.31 3.52
C GLN A 33 -21.62 11.47 2.80
N ARG A 34 -22.31 12.59 2.55
CA ARG A 34 -21.69 13.77 1.95
C ARG A 34 -20.65 14.42 2.86
N THR A 35 -20.90 14.44 4.17
CA THR A 35 -19.94 14.95 5.16
C THR A 35 -18.69 14.07 5.21
N LEU A 36 -18.86 12.74 5.22
CA LEU A 36 -17.74 11.79 5.17
C LEU A 36 -16.93 11.97 3.89
N ARG A 37 -17.61 12.01 2.74
CA ARG A 37 -16.97 12.27 1.44
C ARG A 37 -16.15 13.55 1.44
N TRP A 38 -16.74 14.67 1.88
CA TRP A 38 -16.06 15.96 1.93
C TRP A 38 -14.82 15.93 2.83
N ARG A 39 -14.92 15.28 4.00
CA ARG A 39 -13.77 15.11 4.92
C ARG A 39 -12.67 14.25 4.30
N ALA A 40 -13.05 13.16 3.64
CA ALA A 40 -12.10 12.24 3.00
C ALA A 40 -11.39 12.91 1.81
N GLU A 41 -12.12 13.62 0.95
CA GLU A 41 -11.55 14.44 -0.14
C GLU A 41 -10.57 15.48 0.42
N ARG A 42 -10.95 16.15 1.53
CA ARG A 42 -10.08 17.14 2.15
C ARG A 42 -8.86 16.53 2.81
N LEU A 43 -8.97 15.38 3.48
CA LEU A 43 -7.83 14.67 4.03
C LEU A 43 -6.90 14.22 2.91
N SER A 44 -7.41 13.65 1.82
CA SER A 44 -6.58 13.26 0.67
C SER A 44 -5.80 14.44 0.12
N THR A 45 -6.46 15.60 -0.02
CA THR A 45 -5.80 16.84 -0.45
C THR A 45 -4.71 17.27 0.52
N ASP A 46 -4.97 17.23 1.82
CA ASP A 46 -3.97 17.55 2.85
C ASP A 46 -2.79 16.56 2.84
N MET A 47 -3.06 15.27 2.58
CA MET A 47 -2.01 14.25 2.41
C MET A 47 -1.16 14.50 1.16
N HIS A 48 -1.77 14.95 0.06
CA HIS A 48 -1.08 15.36 -1.17
C HIS A 48 -0.16 16.57 -0.97
N GLN A 49 -0.45 17.43 0.01
CA GLN A 49 0.43 18.54 0.36
C GLN A 49 1.70 18.11 1.12
N ILE A 50 1.72 16.89 1.68
CA ILE A 50 2.94 16.35 2.28
C ILE A 50 3.93 16.07 1.16
N ARG A 51 5.03 16.83 1.17
CA ARG A 51 6.17 16.61 0.29
C ARG A 51 7.18 15.78 1.05
N LEU A 52 7.45 14.58 0.54
CA LEU A 52 8.46 13.69 1.11
C LEU A 52 9.79 14.45 1.24
N TYR A 53 10.45 14.29 2.39
CA TYR A 53 11.71 14.94 2.76
C TYR A 53 11.68 16.46 2.98
N GLN A 54 10.60 17.15 2.60
CA GLN A 54 10.48 18.61 2.76
C GLN A 54 9.50 19.01 3.88
N SER A 55 8.47 18.21 4.13
CA SER A 55 7.49 18.51 5.17
C SER A 55 8.07 18.28 6.57
N THR A 56 7.82 19.23 7.46
CA THR A 56 8.48 19.32 8.77
C THR A 56 7.59 18.82 9.92
N TRP A 57 8.16 18.63 11.11
CA TRP A 57 7.40 18.33 12.32
C TRP A 57 6.27 19.35 12.58
N THR A 58 6.48 20.63 12.28
CA THR A 58 5.42 21.66 12.42
C THR A 58 4.24 21.40 11.49
N ASP A 59 4.49 20.91 10.28
CA ASP A 59 3.43 20.50 9.35
C ASP A 59 2.68 19.27 9.87
N ALA A 60 3.39 18.32 10.50
CA ALA A 60 2.77 17.15 11.14
C ALA A 60 1.86 17.59 12.28
N GLN A 61 2.33 18.49 13.15
CA GLN A 61 1.51 19.03 14.24
C GLN A 61 0.27 19.76 13.72
N ARG A 62 0.36 20.45 12.57
CA ARG A 62 -0.79 21.09 11.92
C ARG A 62 -1.81 20.04 11.47
N LEU A 63 -1.36 18.95 10.83
CA LEU A 63 -2.22 17.84 10.42
C LEU A 63 -2.85 17.14 11.64
N MET A 64 -2.06 16.81 12.66
CA MET A 64 -2.54 16.17 13.89
C MET A 64 -3.56 17.04 14.62
N ARG A 65 -3.35 18.36 14.71
CA ARG A 65 -4.33 19.26 15.32
C ARG A 65 -5.62 19.32 14.52
N ARG A 66 -5.52 19.36 13.19
CA ARG A 66 -6.67 19.46 12.29
C ARG A 66 -7.52 18.19 12.30
N TRP A 67 -6.87 17.03 12.29
CA TRP A 67 -7.50 15.73 12.16
C TRP A 67 -7.57 14.94 13.48
N GLY A 68 -7.21 15.57 14.60
CA GLY A 68 -7.08 14.93 15.92
C GLY A 68 -8.32 14.22 16.45
N ALA A 69 -9.52 14.58 15.98
CA ALA A 69 -10.75 13.87 16.34
C ALA A 69 -10.89 12.49 15.66
N TRP A 70 -10.14 12.25 14.58
CA TRP A 70 -10.12 11.00 13.80
C TRP A 70 -8.74 10.34 13.79
N GLY A 71 -7.74 11.03 14.33
CA GLY A 71 -6.35 10.61 14.28
C GLY A 71 -5.84 10.15 15.63
N HIS A 72 -4.91 9.22 15.60
CA HIS A 72 -4.23 8.71 16.79
C HIS A 72 -2.78 8.36 16.47
N TYR A 73 -1.97 8.28 17.52
CA TYR A 73 -0.64 7.67 17.49
C TYR A 73 -0.56 6.62 18.60
N ASP A 74 0.24 5.59 18.38
CA ASP A 74 0.57 4.62 19.42
C ASP A 74 1.97 4.96 19.98
N GLY A 75 2.12 4.94 21.31
CA GLY A 75 3.39 5.25 21.98
C GLY A 75 3.68 6.76 22.13
N SER A 76 4.95 7.14 22.12
CA SER A 76 5.37 8.55 22.10
C SER A 76 5.32 9.11 20.67
N CYS A 77 4.86 10.35 20.53
CA CYS A 77 4.86 11.06 19.26
C CYS A 77 5.67 12.35 19.43
N THR A 78 6.89 12.36 18.93
CA THR A 78 7.82 13.48 18.99
C THR A 78 8.35 13.81 17.59
N ALA A 79 9.13 14.89 17.47
CA ALA A 79 9.82 15.21 16.23
C ALA A 79 10.79 14.10 15.81
N GLU A 80 11.37 13.35 16.75
CA GLU A 80 12.32 12.28 16.45
C GLU A 80 11.63 11.05 15.85
N SER A 81 10.49 10.65 16.43
CA SER A 81 9.72 9.50 15.98
C SER A 81 8.24 9.68 16.31
N CYS A 82 7.38 9.57 15.30
CA CYS A 82 5.94 9.49 15.47
C CYS A 82 5.31 8.68 14.33
N LYS A 83 4.37 7.80 14.65
CA LYS A 83 3.49 7.17 13.67
C LYS A 83 2.07 7.62 13.95
N TYR A 84 1.47 8.32 12.99
CA TYR A 84 0.15 8.91 13.13
C TYR A 84 -0.79 8.36 12.06
N SER A 85 -1.95 7.87 12.49
CA SER A 85 -2.97 7.26 11.64
C SER A 85 -4.27 8.03 11.79
N ILE A 86 -4.91 8.37 10.68
CA ILE A 86 -6.17 9.09 10.59
C ILE A 86 -7.18 8.17 9.93
N GLU A 87 -8.24 7.82 10.64
CA GLU A 87 -9.29 6.94 10.14
C GLU A 87 -10.64 7.63 10.10
N MET A 88 -11.23 7.65 8.92
CA MET A 88 -12.59 8.13 8.68
C MET A 88 -13.44 6.95 8.26
N ASP A 89 -14.09 6.34 9.22
CA ASP A 89 -14.99 5.21 9.02
C ASP A 89 -16.45 5.70 9.07
N SER A 90 -17.29 5.10 8.24
CA SER A 90 -18.72 5.13 8.47
C SER A 90 -19.13 4.01 9.44
N LEU A 91 -18.72 2.75 9.19
CA LEU A 91 -19.42 1.56 9.73
C LEU A 91 -18.62 0.24 9.80
N VAL A 92 -17.94 -0.17 8.73
CA VAL A 92 -17.57 -1.59 8.51
C VAL A 92 -16.28 -1.98 9.21
N PHE A 93 -15.37 -1.03 9.45
CA PHE A 93 -14.09 -1.30 10.09
C PHE A 93 -14.17 -0.78 11.52
N TYR A 94 -14.48 -1.67 12.47
CA TYR A 94 -14.59 -1.31 13.89
C TYR A 94 -13.25 -0.77 14.40
N ASN A 95 -13.15 0.56 14.48
CA ASN A 95 -12.14 1.22 15.26
C ASN A 95 -12.80 1.79 16.53
N PRO A 96 -12.55 1.21 17.72
CA PRO A 96 -13.13 1.69 18.98
C PRO A 96 -12.73 3.14 19.31
N ARG A 97 -11.71 3.68 18.64
CA ARG A 97 -11.17 5.03 18.87
C ARG A 97 -11.92 6.11 18.08
N VAL A 98 -12.71 5.75 17.07
CA VAL A 98 -13.48 6.71 16.26
C VAL A 98 -14.89 6.83 16.86
N PRO A 99 -15.36 8.04 17.21
CA PRO A 99 -16.69 8.23 17.76
C PRO A 99 -17.77 7.74 16.78
N ARG A 100 -18.50 6.70 17.17
CA ARG A 100 -19.65 6.19 16.41
C ARG A 100 -20.96 6.67 16.99
N HIS A 101 -21.96 6.79 16.12
CA HIS A 101 -23.33 7.03 16.58
C HIS A 101 -23.93 5.70 17.06
N ALA A 102 -24.39 5.65 18.32
CA ALA A 102 -24.92 4.43 18.94
C ALA A 102 -26.03 3.72 18.14
N TRP A 103 -26.82 4.45 17.35
CA TRP A 103 -27.86 3.86 16.50
C TRP A 103 -27.29 3.01 15.35
N LEU A 104 -26.08 3.32 14.87
CA LEU A 104 -25.40 2.54 13.82
C LEU A 104 -24.88 1.22 14.39
N ASP A 105 -24.32 1.25 15.59
CA ASP A 105 -23.90 0.03 16.29
C ASP A 105 -25.11 -0.87 16.55
N TRP A 106 -26.25 -0.28 16.94
CA TRP A 106 -27.52 -1.01 17.05
C TRP A 106 -27.93 -1.68 15.74
N LEU A 107 -27.85 -0.97 14.60
CA LEU A 107 -28.17 -1.57 13.29
C LEU A 107 -27.24 -2.73 12.93
N LEU A 108 -25.95 -2.64 13.25
CA LEU A 108 -24.98 -3.71 13.00
C LEU A 108 -25.26 -4.92 13.90
N VAL A 109 -25.44 -4.70 15.21
CA VAL A 109 -25.71 -5.76 16.20
C VAL A 109 -27.00 -6.52 15.89
N HIS A 110 -28.00 -5.87 15.31
CA HIS A 110 -29.29 -6.47 14.98
C HIS A 110 -29.45 -6.90 13.50
N ASP A 111 -28.37 -6.95 12.72
CA ASP A 111 -28.37 -7.27 11.27
C ASP A 111 -29.39 -6.44 10.46
N ARG A 112 -29.56 -5.17 10.86
CA ARG A 112 -30.44 -4.19 10.21
C ARG A 112 -29.68 -3.19 9.35
N PHE A 113 -28.41 -3.46 9.05
CA PHE A 113 -27.58 -2.62 8.19
C PHE A 113 -28.20 -2.39 6.80
N ASN A 114 -28.97 -3.36 6.30
CA ASN A 114 -29.74 -3.23 5.06
C ASN A 114 -30.69 -2.02 5.07
N VAL A 115 -31.21 -1.61 6.22
CA VAL A 115 -32.05 -0.39 6.35
C VAL A 115 -31.22 0.86 6.06
N TYR A 116 -30.01 0.93 6.61
CA TYR A 116 -29.09 2.03 6.33
C TYR A 116 -28.73 2.08 4.84
N GLN A 117 -28.42 0.92 4.25
CA GLN A 117 -28.13 0.80 2.82
C GLN A 117 -29.31 1.20 1.93
N TRP A 118 -30.53 0.80 2.31
CA TRP A 118 -31.75 1.15 1.60
C TRP A 118 -32.03 2.66 1.59
N LEU A 119 -31.69 3.36 2.68
CA LEU A 119 -31.76 4.83 2.77
C LEU A 119 -30.63 5.54 2.00
N GLY A 120 -29.81 4.79 1.26
CA GLY A 120 -28.70 5.30 0.45
C GLY A 120 -27.38 5.42 1.20
N GLY A 121 -27.30 4.84 2.41
CA GLY A 121 -26.07 4.75 3.18
C GLY A 121 -25.13 3.69 2.61
N ARG A 122 -23.83 3.85 2.81
CA ARG A 122 -22.83 2.85 2.44
C ARG A 122 -21.83 2.69 3.57
N GLY A 123 -21.41 1.46 3.84
CA GLY A 123 -20.15 1.26 4.53
C GLY A 123 -19.04 1.84 3.67
N ALA A 124 -18.37 2.89 4.13
CA ALA A 124 -17.29 3.57 3.45
C ALA A 124 -16.23 3.96 4.48
N ALA A 125 -14.97 3.83 4.11
CA ALA A 125 -13.87 4.23 4.96
C ALA A 125 -12.76 4.87 4.12
N PHE A 126 -12.07 5.83 4.73
CA PHE A 126 -10.81 6.36 4.22
C PHE A 126 -9.80 6.42 5.36
N ASN A 127 -8.63 5.85 5.15
CA ASN A 127 -7.53 5.85 6.08
C ASN A 127 -6.33 6.55 5.45
N ALA A 128 -5.61 7.34 6.23
CA ALA A 128 -4.31 7.86 5.86
C ALA A 128 -3.36 7.78 7.06
N SER A 129 -2.11 7.38 6.83
CA SER A 129 -1.06 7.43 7.83
C SER A 129 0.19 8.15 7.34
N PHE A 130 0.90 8.74 8.27
CA PHE A 130 2.23 9.29 8.05
C PHE A 130 3.14 8.97 9.24
N THR A 131 4.43 8.90 8.96
CA THR A 131 5.46 8.79 9.97
C THR A 131 6.29 10.06 10.01
N VAL A 132 6.78 10.40 11.19
CA VAL A 132 7.79 11.44 11.39
C VAL A 132 9.05 10.76 11.83
N HIS A 133 10.15 11.07 11.16
CA HIS A 133 11.48 10.59 11.50
C HIS A 133 12.46 11.76 11.41
N ASN A 134 13.17 12.05 12.49
CA ASN A 134 14.15 13.15 12.57
C ASN A 134 13.61 14.50 12.06
N GLY A 135 12.39 14.86 12.49
CA GLY A 135 11.73 16.12 12.18
C GLY A 135 11.09 16.18 10.79
N THR A 136 11.15 15.10 10.01
CA THR A 136 10.69 15.04 8.63
C THR A 136 9.49 14.10 8.49
N ILE A 137 8.46 14.51 7.75
CA ILE A 137 7.25 13.71 7.54
C ILE A 137 7.39 12.84 6.29
N TRP A 138 7.08 11.56 6.43
CA TRP A 138 6.92 10.63 5.31
C TRP A 138 5.47 10.16 5.27
N ARG A 139 4.84 10.25 4.09
CA ARG A 139 3.55 9.62 3.87
C ARG A 139 3.76 8.12 3.94
N GLU A 140 3.04 7.41 4.80
CA GLU A 140 3.23 5.97 4.96
C GLU A 140 2.16 5.20 4.17
N SER A 141 0.88 5.49 4.40
CA SER A 141 -0.19 4.79 3.69
C SER A 141 -1.41 5.66 3.45
N THR A 142 -2.19 5.32 2.43
CA THR A 142 -3.56 5.81 2.23
C THR A 142 -4.41 4.66 1.72
N ALA A 143 -5.68 4.57 2.11
CA ALA A 143 -6.58 3.55 1.60
C ALA A 143 -8.03 4.02 1.62
N ILE A 144 -8.78 3.65 0.60
CA ILE A 144 -10.23 3.84 0.51
C ILE A 144 -10.90 2.47 0.44
N GLY A 145 -11.98 2.29 1.22
CA GLY A 145 -12.77 1.08 1.23
C GLY A 145 -14.26 1.38 1.13
N VAL A 146 -15.01 0.58 0.38
CA VAL A 146 -16.47 0.64 0.33
C VAL A 146 -17.11 -0.74 0.36
N SER A 147 -18.25 -0.83 1.02
CA SER A 147 -19.18 -1.95 0.93
C SER A 147 -20.06 -1.80 -0.31
N VAL A 148 -20.23 -2.91 -1.01
CA VAL A 148 -21.04 -3.06 -2.21
C VAL A 148 -22.28 -3.86 -1.81
N PRO A 149 -23.44 -3.19 -1.63
CA PRO A 149 -24.66 -3.87 -1.24
C PRO A 149 -25.07 -4.87 -2.31
N ARG A 150 -25.41 -6.09 -1.89
CA ARG A 150 -25.95 -7.11 -2.80
C ARG A 150 -27.41 -6.80 -3.17
N ARG A 151 -27.81 -7.16 -4.40
CA ARG A 151 -29.21 -7.01 -4.86
C ARG A 151 -30.21 -7.96 -4.17
N ARG A 152 -29.75 -8.93 -3.38
CA ARG A 152 -30.62 -9.91 -2.67
C ARG A 152 -30.33 -9.92 -1.18
N MET A 153 -31.38 -10.03 -0.37
CA MET A 153 -31.29 -10.13 1.08
C MET A 153 -30.39 -11.31 1.49
N ARG A 154 -29.58 -11.05 2.51
CA ARG A 154 -28.52 -11.88 3.08
C ARG A 154 -29.03 -13.28 3.48
N ARG A 155 -28.29 -14.33 3.10
CA ARG A 155 -28.33 -15.64 3.81
C ARG A 155 -27.26 -15.61 4.91
N GLU A 156 -27.44 -16.38 5.98
CA GLU A 156 -26.68 -16.30 7.26
C GLU A 156 -25.14 -16.35 7.18
N HIS A 157 -24.52 -16.58 6.01
CA HIS A 157 -23.07 -16.65 5.83
C HIS A 157 -22.51 -15.82 4.66
N ASP A 158 -23.34 -14.97 4.05
CA ASP A 158 -22.87 -14.06 3.00
C ASP A 158 -22.37 -12.74 3.60
N PHE A 159 -21.07 -12.49 3.44
CA PHE A 159 -20.48 -11.16 3.65
C PHE A 159 -20.80 -10.26 2.45
N ASP A 160 -21.10 -8.98 2.70
CA ASP A 160 -21.22 -7.98 1.64
C ASP A 160 -19.96 -7.93 0.80
N ARG A 161 -20.09 -7.64 -0.51
CA ARG A 161 -18.89 -7.48 -1.34
C ARG A 161 -18.15 -6.24 -0.87
N THR A 162 -16.86 -6.34 -0.58
CA THR A 162 -16.04 -5.17 -0.23
C THR A 162 -15.08 -4.84 -1.35
N LEU A 163 -14.92 -3.56 -1.64
CA LEU A 163 -13.90 -3.04 -2.54
C LEU A 163 -12.97 -2.16 -1.71
N SER A 164 -11.67 -2.40 -1.81
CA SER A 164 -10.68 -1.59 -1.13
C SER A 164 -9.49 -1.36 -2.04
N VAL A 165 -8.99 -0.13 -2.08
CA VAL A 165 -7.75 0.18 -2.76
C VAL A 165 -6.89 1.06 -1.88
N GLY A 166 -5.62 0.69 -1.77
CA GLY A 166 -4.65 1.38 -0.95
C GLY A 166 -3.37 1.69 -1.70
N ALA A 167 -2.58 2.58 -1.12
CA ALA A 167 -1.26 2.95 -1.57
C ALA A 167 -0.34 3.06 -0.36
N GLU A 168 0.80 2.39 -0.41
CA GLU A 168 1.80 2.35 0.67
C GLU A 168 3.16 2.78 0.12
N SER A 169 3.86 3.63 0.87
CA SER A 169 5.22 4.04 0.52
C SER A 169 6.25 3.12 1.15
N TYR A 170 7.30 2.84 0.38
CA TYR A 170 8.44 2.06 0.83
C TYR A 170 9.73 2.76 0.40
N GLN A 171 10.78 2.63 1.20
CA GLN A 171 12.10 3.10 0.76
C GLN A 171 12.61 2.29 -0.43
N ARG A 172 12.22 1.00 -0.50
CA ARG A 172 12.64 0.05 -1.52
C ARG A 172 11.49 -0.81 -2.00
N LEU A 173 11.30 -0.87 -3.31
CA LEU A 173 10.23 -1.67 -3.91
C LEU A 173 10.64 -3.06 -4.31
N HIS A 174 11.92 -3.29 -4.61
CA HIS A 174 12.38 -4.59 -5.09
C HIS A 174 12.16 -5.70 -4.04
N ARG A 175 12.16 -5.32 -2.76
CA ARG A 175 11.93 -6.20 -1.62
C ARG A 175 10.62 -6.98 -1.73
N THR A 176 10.68 -8.29 -1.54
CA THR A 176 9.52 -9.10 -1.13
C THR A 176 9.36 -8.87 0.36
N LEU A 177 8.26 -8.23 0.79
CA LEU A 177 8.01 -8.08 2.23
C LEU A 177 7.92 -9.48 2.82
N GLU A 178 8.69 -9.73 3.88
CA GLU A 178 8.55 -10.93 4.71
C GLU A 178 7.20 -10.98 5.43
N ASN A 179 6.31 -10.01 5.20
CA ASN A 179 4.94 -10.08 5.67
C ASN A 179 4.17 -11.10 4.81
N PRO A 180 3.88 -12.31 5.34
CA PRO A 180 3.22 -13.37 4.57
C PRO A 180 1.79 -12.99 4.15
N PHE A 181 1.25 -11.89 4.69
CA PHE A 181 -0.08 -11.38 4.37
C PHE A 181 -0.08 -10.29 3.30
N VAL A 182 1.08 -9.89 2.79
CA VAL A 182 1.20 -8.85 1.76
C VAL A 182 1.82 -9.47 0.51
N PHE A 183 0.99 -9.93 -0.42
CA PHE A 183 1.47 -10.29 -1.75
C PHE A 183 1.68 -9.01 -2.56
N MET A 184 2.87 -8.43 -2.45
CA MET A 184 3.34 -7.49 -3.46
C MET A 184 3.55 -8.27 -4.76
N GLY A 185 3.27 -7.61 -5.88
CA GLY A 185 3.61 -8.13 -7.19
C GLY A 185 5.07 -8.52 -7.31
N GLY A 186 5.36 -9.36 -8.29
CA GLY A 186 6.70 -9.89 -8.50
C GLY A 186 7.70 -8.83 -8.96
N ALA A 187 8.95 -9.25 -9.15
CA ALA A 187 10.00 -8.43 -9.74
C ALA A 187 9.60 -7.91 -11.15
N GLU A 188 8.77 -8.67 -11.86
CA GLU A 188 8.30 -8.37 -13.21
C GLU A 188 7.43 -7.11 -13.27
N ASP A 189 6.72 -6.80 -12.19
CA ASP A 189 5.92 -5.58 -12.11
C ASP A 189 6.80 -4.33 -12.16
N LEU A 190 8.01 -4.38 -11.59
CA LEU A 190 8.96 -3.26 -11.67
C LEU A 190 9.57 -3.10 -13.07
N ALA A 191 9.56 -4.14 -13.90
CA ALA A 191 9.96 -4.01 -15.30
C ALA A 191 8.93 -3.19 -16.09
N GLN A 192 7.64 -3.35 -15.79
CA GLN A 192 6.54 -2.61 -16.43
C GLN A 192 6.31 -1.24 -15.79
N HIS A 193 6.50 -1.17 -14.47
CA HIS A 193 6.22 -0.01 -13.63
C HIS A 193 7.39 0.25 -12.68
N PRO A 194 8.47 0.91 -13.14
CA PRO A 194 9.69 1.09 -12.34
C PRO A 194 9.54 1.90 -11.04
N TYR A 195 8.38 2.52 -10.85
CA TYR A 195 8.06 3.36 -9.69
C TYR A 195 7.11 2.70 -8.69
N TYR A 196 6.49 1.57 -9.04
CA TYR A 196 5.55 0.92 -8.13
C TYR A 196 5.33 -0.57 -8.45
N LYS A 197 4.90 -1.31 -7.43
CA LYS A 197 4.37 -2.67 -7.57
C LYS A 197 2.91 -2.68 -7.18
N VAL A 198 2.15 -3.64 -7.70
CA VAL A 198 0.74 -3.80 -7.37
C VAL A 198 0.52 -5.18 -6.77
N GLY A 199 -0.29 -5.24 -5.74
CA GLY A 199 -0.45 -6.45 -4.95
C GLY A 199 -1.87 -6.69 -4.51
N ARG A 200 -2.15 -7.94 -4.17
CA ARG A 200 -3.38 -8.34 -3.50
C ARG A 200 -3.02 -8.76 -2.08
N PRO A 201 -3.38 -7.99 -1.04
CA PRO A 201 -3.14 -8.47 0.31
C PRO A 201 -3.90 -9.78 0.54
N GLY A 202 -3.30 -10.65 1.34
CA GLY A 202 -3.91 -11.90 1.78
C GLY A 202 -5.17 -11.67 2.62
N GLY A 203 -5.89 -12.75 2.95
CA GLY A 203 -7.08 -12.68 3.80
C GLY A 203 -8.38 -12.28 3.09
N CYS A 204 -8.29 -11.76 1.85
CA CYS A 204 -9.44 -11.51 1.01
C CYS A 204 -9.87 -12.77 0.23
N MET A 205 -10.63 -13.67 0.88
CA MET A 205 -11.02 -14.96 0.30
C MET A 205 -12.42 -14.97 -0.35
N ILE A 206 -13.39 -14.27 0.23
CA ILE A 206 -14.81 -14.35 -0.17
C ILE A 206 -15.38 -12.93 -0.29
N ASN A 207 -16.02 -12.63 -1.42
CA ASN A 207 -16.72 -11.37 -1.66
C ASN A 207 -15.87 -10.13 -1.37
N CYS A 208 -14.64 -10.08 -1.83
CA CYS A 208 -13.83 -8.88 -1.69
C CYS A 208 -12.90 -8.70 -2.89
N GLN A 209 -12.62 -7.44 -3.22
CA GLN A 209 -11.50 -7.06 -4.06
C GLN A 209 -10.68 -6.04 -3.30
N ILE A 210 -9.39 -6.32 -3.15
CA ILE A 210 -8.43 -5.45 -2.50
C ILE A 210 -7.22 -5.34 -3.43
N GLY A 211 -6.87 -4.11 -3.80
CA GLY A 211 -5.62 -3.81 -4.48
C GLY A 211 -4.79 -2.86 -3.64
N VAL A 212 -3.48 -3.10 -3.54
CA VAL A 212 -2.57 -2.16 -2.90
C VAL A 212 -1.44 -1.86 -3.87
N VAL A 213 -1.16 -0.57 -4.07
CA VAL A 213 0.01 -0.12 -4.79
C VAL A 213 1.13 0.23 -3.81
N TYR A 214 2.30 -0.32 -4.05
CA TYR A 214 3.50 -0.09 -3.28
C TYR A 214 4.40 0.80 -4.11
N TYR A 215 4.73 2.01 -3.66
CA TYR A 215 5.56 2.95 -4.41
C TYR A 215 6.79 3.37 -3.61
N SER A 216 7.88 3.69 -4.32
CA SER A 216 9.14 4.10 -3.69
C SER A 216 8.97 5.51 -3.09
N THR A 217 9.62 5.82 -1.98
CA THR A 217 9.70 7.20 -1.46
C THR A 217 10.41 8.15 -2.44
N HIS A 218 11.10 7.60 -3.45
CA HIS A 218 11.73 8.32 -4.55
C HIS A 218 10.83 8.43 -5.79
N THR A 219 9.57 8.01 -5.71
CA THR A 219 8.61 8.12 -6.80
C THR A 219 8.31 9.59 -7.10
N PRO A 220 8.31 10.03 -8.37
CA PRO A 220 7.98 11.40 -8.74
C PRO A 220 6.62 11.83 -8.16
N PRO A 221 6.49 13.08 -7.66
CA PRO A 221 5.24 13.54 -7.02
C PRO A 221 3.99 13.38 -7.88
N ALA A 222 4.08 13.62 -9.20
CA ALA A 222 2.97 13.44 -10.13
C ALA A 222 2.50 11.98 -10.21
N GLU A 223 3.43 11.02 -10.10
CA GLU A 223 3.10 9.60 -10.10
C GLU A 223 2.49 9.19 -8.76
N ILE A 224 3.00 9.70 -7.63
CA ILE A 224 2.37 9.51 -6.31
C ILE A 224 0.93 10.05 -6.33
N GLU A 225 0.71 11.25 -6.88
CA GLU A 225 -0.62 11.86 -7.01
C GLU A 225 -1.54 10.97 -7.85
N ARG A 226 -1.08 10.48 -9.01
CA ARG A 226 -1.81 9.53 -9.84
C ARG A 226 -2.21 8.27 -9.05
N LEU A 227 -1.27 7.66 -8.35
CA LEU A 227 -1.47 6.43 -7.56
C LEU A 227 -2.31 6.62 -6.30
N THR A 228 -2.55 7.87 -5.88
CA THR A 228 -3.34 8.21 -4.67
C THR A 228 -4.52 9.13 -4.98
N SER A 229 -4.93 9.23 -6.25
CA SER A 229 -6.04 10.07 -6.72
C SER A 229 -7.39 9.34 -6.62
N TYR A 230 -7.82 9.08 -5.38
CA TYR A 230 -9.04 8.32 -5.12
C TYR A 230 -10.31 9.04 -5.61
N ASN A 231 -11.25 8.27 -6.13
CA ASN A 231 -12.58 8.72 -6.52
C ASN A 231 -13.59 8.51 -5.37
N PHE A 232 -13.84 9.56 -4.60
CA PHE A 232 -14.78 9.53 -3.47
C PHE A 232 -16.27 9.56 -3.87
N SER A 233 -16.60 9.62 -5.17
CA SER A 233 -18.00 9.57 -5.62
C SER A 233 -18.72 8.30 -5.13
N CYS A 234 -17.97 7.21 -4.99
CA CYS A 234 -18.37 5.92 -4.42
C CYS A 234 -19.10 6.01 -3.07
N PHE A 235 -18.83 7.05 -2.27
CA PHE A 235 -19.47 7.23 -0.96
C PHE A 235 -20.93 7.70 -1.08
N THR A 236 -21.27 8.39 -2.17
CA THR A 236 -22.53 9.14 -2.29
C THR A 236 -23.37 8.76 -3.50
N ARG A 237 -22.81 8.05 -4.49
CA ARG A 237 -23.55 7.65 -5.68
C ARG A 237 -24.66 6.64 -5.34
N PHE A 238 -25.75 6.69 -6.09
CA PHE A 238 -26.86 5.74 -5.97
C PHE A 238 -26.50 4.34 -6.50
N ALA A 239 -25.80 4.26 -7.63
CA ALA A 239 -25.27 3.00 -8.14
C ALA A 239 -24.03 2.59 -7.32
N PRO A 240 -23.90 1.32 -6.89
CA PRO A 240 -22.71 0.87 -6.18
C PRO A 240 -21.47 0.86 -7.08
N CYS A 241 -20.30 0.88 -6.44
CA CYS A 241 -19.04 0.61 -7.11
C CYS A 241 -18.90 -0.87 -7.35
N GLU A 242 -18.34 -1.23 -8.49
CA GLU A 242 -18.27 -2.62 -8.90
C GLU A 242 -16.82 -3.09 -9.00
N GLU A 243 -15.88 -2.22 -9.38
CA GLU A 243 -14.47 -2.59 -9.58
C GLU A 243 -13.49 -1.66 -8.84
N LEU A 244 -12.21 -2.05 -8.75
CA LEU A 244 -11.18 -1.22 -8.10
C LEU A 244 -10.94 0.12 -8.81
N GLU A 245 -11.03 0.13 -10.14
CA GLU A 245 -10.89 1.35 -10.96
C GLU A 245 -11.97 2.40 -10.73
N ASP A 246 -13.13 2.00 -10.17
CA ASP A 246 -14.13 2.94 -9.70
C ASP A 246 -13.64 3.76 -8.49
N LEU A 247 -12.79 3.16 -7.64
CA LEU A 247 -12.24 3.79 -6.44
C LEU A 247 -10.93 4.52 -6.74
N LEU A 248 -10.11 4.00 -7.65
CA LEU A 248 -8.85 4.60 -8.06
C LEU A 248 -8.64 4.36 -9.56
N PRO A 249 -8.76 5.38 -10.42
CA PRO A 249 -8.64 5.21 -11.87
C PRO A 249 -7.35 4.53 -12.34
N ALA A 250 -6.23 4.77 -11.63
CA ALA A 250 -4.94 4.11 -11.91
C ALA A 250 -4.99 2.58 -11.78
N ALA A 251 -5.95 2.04 -11.02
CA ALA A 251 -6.10 0.59 -10.84
C ALA A 251 -6.50 -0.16 -12.12
N LYS A 252 -6.98 0.57 -13.14
CA LYS A 252 -7.26 0.00 -14.47
C LYS A 252 -6.03 -0.67 -15.08
N ASP A 253 -4.84 -0.13 -14.82
CA ASP A 253 -3.57 -0.61 -15.36
C ASP A 253 -3.06 -1.89 -14.64
N TRP A 254 -3.63 -2.23 -13.48
CA TRP A 254 -3.06 -3.26 -12.59
C TRP A 254 -3.55 -4.67 -12.90
N HIS A 255 -4.72 -4.80 -13.50
CA HIS A 255 -5.32 -6.07 -13.97
C HIS A 255 -5.44 -7.20 -12.89
N LEU A 256 -5.42 -6.87 -11.59
CA LEU A 256 -5.35 -7.80 -10.45
C LEU A 256 -6.45 -8.91 -10.38
N TYR A 257 -7.60 -8.69 -11.02
CA TYR A 257 -8.79 -9.54 -10.88
C TYR A 257 -9.31 -10.12 -12.21
N LYS A 258 -8.57 -9.99 -13.32
CA LYS A 258 -8.99 -10.59 -14.60
C LYS A 258 -8.91 -12.13 -14.53
N ALA A 259 -10.04 -12.78 -14.81
CA ALA A 259 -10.28 -14.21 -14.55
C ALA A 259 -9.34 -15.17 -15.32
N ASP A 260 -8.76 -14.72 -16.43
CA ASP A 260 -7.86 -15.55 -17.26
C ASP A 260 -6.43 -15.60 -16.70
N GLU A 261 -6.02 -14.62 -15.88
CA GLU A 261 -4.66 -14.56 -15.31
C GLU A 261 -4.49 -15.42 -14.04
N LEU A 262 -5.58 -15.74 -13.33
CA LEU A 262 -5.53 -16.66 -12.19
C LEU A 262 -5.28 -18.12 -12.62
N LYS A 263 -5.51 -18.46 -13.88
CA LYS A 263 -5.25 -19.79 -14.46
C LYS A 263 -3.86 -19.91 -15.12
N GLN A 264 -3.13 -18.82 -15.28
CA GLN A 264 -1.91 -18.78 -16.09
C GLN A 264 -0.83 -17.93 -15.45
N ARG A 265 -0.02 -18.48 -14.54
CA ARG A 265 1.40 -18.07 -14.38
C ARG A 265 2.29 -19.25 -13.98
N ALA A 266 2.27 -20.31 -14.79
CA ALA A 266 3.55 -20.87 -15.23
C ALA A 266 4.01 -19.99 -16.41
N LEU A 267 4.20 -18.69 -16.15
CA LEU A 267 4.79 -17.80 -17.15
C LEU A 267 6.20 -18.34 -17.41
N PRO A 268 6.66 -18.34 -18.66
CA PRO A 268 8.07 -18.62 -18.93
C PRO A 268 8.89 -17.69 -18.04
N GLU A 269 9.77 -18.32 -17.29
CA GLU A 269 10.79 -17.73 -16.43
C GLU A 269 11.49 -16.58 -17.15
N LYS A 270 11.06 -15.37 -16.82
CA LYS A 270 11.56 -14.17 -17.46
C LYS A 270 12.89 -13.78 -16.81
N THR A 271 13.81 -13.39 -17.68
CA THR A 271 15.03 -12.68 -17.32
C THR A 271 14.70 -11.46 -16.46
N CYS A 272 15.65 -11.08 -15.62
CA CYS A 272 15.57 -9.91 -14.75
C CYS A 272 15.50 -8.60 -15.56
N ASP A 273 14.33 -8.28 -16.09
CA ASP A 273 14.07 -7.12 -16.95
C ASP A 273 13.84 -5.82 -16.15
N ILE A 274 14.09 -5.82 -14.83
CA ILE A 274 14.01 -4.60 -14.02
C ILE A 274 15.11 -3.63 -14.49
N PRO A 275 14.76 -2.39 -14.85
CA PRO A 275 15.75 -1.39 -15.23
C PRO A 275 16.75 -1.15 -14.09
N VAL A 276 18.04 -1.20 -14.44
CA VAL A 276 19.15 -1.00 -13.48
C VAL A 276 19.02 0.32 -12.72
N TRP A 277 18.59 1.39 -13.39
CA TRP A 277 18.36 2.68 -12.77
C TRP A 277 17.33 2.65 -11.63
N ALA A 278 16.30 1.78 -11.72
CA ALA A 278 15.26 1.67 -10.70
C ALA A 278 15.78 0.93 -9.46
N LEU A 279 16.60 -0.11 -9.67
CA LEU A 279 17.33 -0.78 -8.59
C LEU A 279 18.30 0.18 -7.90
N ALA A 280 19.07 0.94 -8.68
CA ALA A 280 20.02 1.92 -8.19
C ALA A 280 19.39 3.08 -7.41
N ARG A 281 18.23 3.57 -7.84
CA ARG A 281 17.44 4.57 -7.11
C ARG A 281 17.08 4.08 -5.71
N ASP A 282 16.49 2.89 -5.62
CA ASP A 282 15.98 2.35 -4.36
C ASP A 282 17.07 1.76 -3.46
N ALA A 283 18.19 1.28 -4.01
CA ALA A 283 19.28 0.72 -3.22
C ALA A 283 19.96 1.78 -2.37
N ARG A 284 20.28 1.46 -1.12
CA ARG A 284 21.13 2.31 -0.26
C ARG A 284 22.59 2.19 -0.64
N TYR A 285 23.07 0.95 -0.76
CA TYR A 285 24.42 0.62 -1.17
C TYR A 285 24.40 0.04 -2.58
N VAL A 286 25.39 0.42 -3.38
CA VAL A 286 25.69 -0.23 -4.65
C VAL A 286 27.17 -0.53 -4.65
N LEU A 287 27.54 -1.80 -4.80
CA LEU A 287 28.94 -2.24 -4.71
C LEU A 287 29.43 -2.74 -6.05
N ALA A 288 30.69 -2.46 -6.36
CA ALA A 288 31.43 -3.24 -7.35
C ALA A 288 32.13 -4.39 -6.62
N ILE A 289 31.98 -5.62 -7.14
CA ILE A 289 32.60 -6.82 -6.59
C ILE A 289 33.30 -7.63 -7.67
N GLU A 290 34.26 -8.45 -7.27
CA GLU A 290 34.89 -9.49 -8.10
C GLU A 290 34.60 -10.86 -7.49
N ALA A 291 34.04 -11.77 -8.28
CA ALA A 291 33.79 -13.14 -7.81
C ALA A 291 35.11 -13.92 -7.74
N LEU A 292 35.43 -14.52 -6.60
CA LEU A 292 36.67 -15.28 -6.40
C LEU A 292 36.43 -16.79 -6.52
N SER A 293 35.36 -17.28 -5.87
CA SER A 293 35.00 -18.68 -5.84
C SER A 293 33.49 -18.82 -5.67
N THR A 294 32.92 -19.94 -6.12
CA THR A 294 31.53 -20.30 -5.86
C THR A 294 31.45 -21.74 -5.37
N LYS A 295 30.53 -21.98 -4.44
CA LYS A 295 30.28 -23.29 -3.86
C LYS A 295 28.79 -23.49 -3.64
N VAL A 296 28.29 -24.64 -4.10
CA VAL A 296 26.93 -25.08 -3.77
C VAL A 296 26.94 -25.68 -2.37
N VAL A 297 26.10 -25.14 -1.49
CA VAL A 297 25.91 -25.57 -0.11
C VAL A 297 24.50 -26.12 0.04
N ARG A 298 24.40 -27.32 0.60
CA ARG A 298 23.13 -27.95 0.97
C ARG A 298 22.83 -27.65 2.43
N GLU A 299 21.86 -26.80 2.70
CA GLU A 299 21.43 -26.48 4.07
C GLU A 299 19.91 -26.62 4.18
N GLY A 300 19.43 -27.38 5.17
CA GLY A 300 17.99 -27.57 5.39
C GLY A 300 17.23 -28.27 4.25
N GLY A 301 17.91 -29.01 3.36
CA GLY A 301 17.29 -29.68 2.21
C GLY A 301 17.11 -28.79 0.97
N TYR A 302 17.63 -27.57 0.99
CA TYR A 302 17.67 -26.68 -0.16
C TYR A 302 19.11 -26.52 -0.66
N ASP A 303 19.29 -26.60 -1.97
CA ASP A 303 20.58 -26.30 -2.63
C ASP A 303 20.69 -24.78 -2.72
N GLY A 304 21.72 -24.21 -2.12
CA GLY A 304 22.05 -22.80 -2.27
C GLY A 304 23.46 -22.55 -2.76
N GLU A 305 23.70 -21.37 -3.31
CA GLU A 305 25.02 -20.98 -3.80
C GLU A 305 25.59 -19.89 -2.90
N ILE A 306 26.79 -20.17 -2.38
CA ILE A 306 27.59 -19.20 -1.65
C ILE A 306 28.80 -18.88 -2.52
N ALA A 307 29.03 -17.60 -2.76
CA ALA A 307 30.21 -17.09 -3.44
C ALA A 307 31.15 -16.41 -2.44
N GLU A 308 32.46 -16.56 -2.61
CA GLU A 308 33.42 -15.63 -2.01
C GLU A 308 33.68 -14.52 -3.01
N VAL A 309 33.51 -13.28 -2.56
CA VAL A 309 33.66 -12.11 -3.44
C VAL A 309 34.60 -11.10 -2.79
N ARG A 310 35.40 -10.43 -3.61
CA ARG A 310 36.21 -9.28 -3.21
C ARG A 310 35.43 -8.01 -3.49
N VAL A 311 35.26 -7.16 -2.48
CA VAL A 311 34.64 -5.84 -2.63
C VAL A 311 35.65 -4.91 -3.29
N LEU A 312 35.36 -4.42 -4.49
CA LEU A 312 36.23 -3.48 -5.20
C LEU A 312 36.00 -2.02 -4.77
N GLY A 313 34.83 -1.74 -4.20
CA GLY A 313 34.47 -0.44 -3.67
C GLY A 313 32.96 -0.21 -3.65
N SER A 314 32.55 0.83 -2.93
CA SER A 314 31.18 1.31 -2.98
C SER A 314 31.01 2.38 -4.05
N ILE A 315 29.99 2.20 -4.88
CA ILE A 315 29.57 3.14 -5.92
C ILE A 315 28.56 4.13 -5.35
N LYS A 316 27.64 3.66 -4.49
CA LYS A 316 26.61 4.49 -3.85
C LYS A 316 26.68 4.36 -2.33
N GLU A 317 26.82 5.50 -1.66
CA GLU A 317 27.02 5.64 -0.20
C GLU A 317 28.24 4.85 0.35
N PRO A 318 28.86 5.27 1.45
CA PRO A 318 29.85 4.43 2.13
C PRO A 318 29.19 3.17 2.70
N ALA A 319 29.53 2.00 2.17
CA ALA A 319 29.03 0.73 2.67
C ALA A 319 29.89 0.20 3.84
N PRO A 320 29.35 -0.66 4.72
CA PRO A 320 30.10 -1.24 5.83
C PRO A 320 31.28 -2.11 5.40
N TRP A 321 31.26 -2.67 4.19
CA TRP A 321 32.34 -3.50 3.68
C TRP A 321 33.45 -2.64 3.05
N PRO A 322 34.69 -2.69 3.58
CA PRO A 322 35.78 -1.90 3.03
C PRO A 322 36.24 -2.43 1.67
N SER A 323 36.92 -1.59 0.90
CA SER A 323 37.61 -2.01 -0.33
C SER A 323 38.58 -3.15 -0.02
N ASP A 324 38.69 -4.10 -0.94
CA ASP A 324 39.46 -5.34 -0.87
C ASP A 324 39.02 -6.36 0.20
N ALA A 325 37.92 -6.09 0.91
CA ALA A 325 37.33 -7.09 1.80
C ALA A 325 36.88 -8.33 1.03
N ILE A 326 37.19 -9.51 1.56
CA ILE A 326 36.66 -10.77 1.06
C ILE A 326 35.48 -11.17 1.95
N VAL A 327 34.32 -11.31 1.34
CA VAL A 327 33.07 -11.59 2.05
C VAL A 327 32.30 -12.70 1.37
N SER A 328 31.53 -13.45 2.16
CA SER A 328 30.60 -14.44 1.63
C SER A 328 29.36 -13.74 1.10
N ALA A 329 28.96 -14.12 -0.10
CA ALA A 329 27.77 -13.67 -0.80
C ALA A 329 26.79 -14.82 -0.91
N TYR A 330 25.59 -14.66 -0.37
CA TYR A 330 24.48 -15.61 -0.50
C TYR A 330 23.61 -15.21 -1.69
N LEU A 331 23.55 -16.08 -2.68
CA LEU A 331 22.65 -15.95 -3.82
C LEU A 331 21.30 -16.55 -3.44
N SER A 332 20.21 -15.90 -3.81
CA SER A 332 18.86 -16.41 -3.53
C SER A 332 18.65 -17.73 -4.27
N ASN A 333 18.27 -18.78 -3.53
CA ASN A 333 18.00 -20.13 -4.07
C ASN A 333 16.72 -20.22 -4.89
N SER A 334 16.12 -19.09 -5.29
CA SER A 334 14.90 -19.10 -6.08
C SER A 334 15.27 -19.58 -7.49
N PRO A 335 14.89 -20.82 -7.87
CA PRO A 335 15.19 -21.31 -9.19
C PRO A 335 14.35 -20.54 -10.21
N PRO A 336 14.70 -20.61 -11.51
CA PRO A 336 15.84 -21.32 -12.15
C PRO A 336 16.93 -20.46 -12.82
N GLN A 337 16.89 -19.13 -12.76
CA GLN A 337 17.96 -18.25 -13.25
C GLN A 337 18.66 -17.53 -12.11
N ALA A 338 19.21 -18.29 -11.16
CA ALA A 338 20.16 -17.68 -10.23
C ALA A 338 21.27 -17.03 -11.07
N GLU A 339 21.43 -15.72 -10.93
CA GLU A 339 22.53 -14.97 -11.55
C GLU A 339 23.85 -15.51 -10.95
N HIS A 340 24.39 -16.57 -11.56
CA HIS A 340 25.58 -17.25 -11.07
C HIS A 340 26.80 -16.34 -11.17
N LEU A 341 27.53 -16.20 -10.07
CA LEU A 341 28.75 -15.41 -10.04
C LEU A 341 29.92 -16.23 -10.62
N VAL A 342 30.30 -15.96 -11.86
CA VAL A 342 31.46 -16.62 -12.49
C VAL A 342 32.77 -16.08 -11.88
N PRO A 343 33.65 -16.94 -11.31
CA PRO A 343 34.96 -16.53 -10.79
C PRO A 343 35.80 -15.73 -11.81
N GLY A 344 36.47 -14.69 -11.33
CA GLY A 344 37.27 -13.75 -12.12
C GLY A 344 36.49 -12.67 -12.85
N ARG A 345 35.14 -12.68 -12.78
CA ARG A 345 34.31 -11.60 -13.34
C ARG A 345 33.96 -10.55 -12.31
N ARG A 346 33.67 -9.34 -12.81
CA ARG A 346 33.24 -8.19 -12.01
C ARG A 346 31.74 -7.98 -12.15
N TYR A 347 31.11 -7.64 -11.05
CA TYR A 347 29.68 -7.42 -10.96
C TYR A 347 29.37 -6.15 -10.17
N ILE A 348 28.26 -5.53 -10.52
CA ILE A 348 27.57 -4.57 -9.68
C ILE A 348 26.50 -5.31 -8.90
N VAL A 349 26.46 -5.09 -7.59
CA VAL A 349 25.47 -5.70 -6.71
C VAL A 349 24.71 -4.69 -5.88
N PHE A 350 23.45 -5.02 -5.60
CA PHE A 350 22.51 -4.26 -4.78
C PHE A 350 22.22 -5.05 -3.50
N PRO A 351 23.12 -4.98 -2.48
CA PRO A 351 22.96 -5.78 -1.28
C PRO A 351 21.75 -5.32 -0.44
N VAL A 352 21.10 -6.30 0.20
CA VAL A 352 20.10 -6.04 1.24
C VAL A 352 20.81 -5.31 2.40
N GLY A 353 20.34 -4.12 2.74
CA GLY A 353 20.96 -3.23 3.73
C GLY A 353 20.34 -3.38 5.12
N ASN A 354 20.41 -2.31 5.93
CA ASN A 354 19.67 -2.18 7.20
C ASN A 354 18.19 -1.88 6.93
N ASP A 355 17.56 -2.74 6.14
CA ASP A 355 16.20 -2.53 5.65
C ASP A 355 15.15 -3.07 6.64
N GLN A 356 15.60 -3.76 7.70
CA GLN A 356 14.80 -4.04 8.90
C GLN A 356 15.32 -3.21 10.07
N LYS A 357 14.41 -2.87 11.00
CA LYS A 357 14.75 -2.07 12.19
C LYS A 357 15.78 -2.78 13.09
N ASP A 358 15.84 -4.10 13.03
CA ASP A 358 16.72 -5.01 13.75
C ASP A 358 17.90 -5.54 12.90
N GLN A 359 17.89 -5.31 11.59
CA GLN A 359 19.00 -5.70 10.72
C GLN A 359 20.06 -4.60 10.71
N VAL A 360 21.18 -4.85 11.38
CA VAL A 360 22.38 -4.02 11.30
C VAL A 360 23.44 -4.77 10.51
N VAL A 361 23.65 -4.34 9.27
CA VAL A 361 24.73 -4.78 8.41
C VAL A 361 26.04 -4.20 8.94
N THR A 362 26.95 -5.10 9.28
CA THR A 362 28.31 -4.82 9.74
C THR A 362 29.33 -5.25 8.68
N THR A 363 30.61 -4.93 8.92
CA THR A 363 31.75 -5.37 8.10
C THR A 363 31.81 -6.89 7.92
N ASP A 364 31.33 -7.64 8.92
CA ASP A 364 31.40 -9.10 8.98
C ASP A 364 30.09 -9.76 8.48
N SER A 365 29.07 -8.95 8.18
CA SER A 365 27.80 -9.45 7.66
C SER A 365 28.01 -9.98 6.24
N PRO A 366 27.45 -11.14 5.89
CA PRO A 366 27.56 -11.60 4.52
C PRO A 366 26.73 -10.72 3.59
N LEU A 367 27.14 -10.64 2.33
CA LEU A 367 26.33 -10.01 1.29
C LEU A 367 25.13 -10.90 1.00
N ARG A 368 23.94 -10.31 1.02
CA ARG A 368 22.70 -10.96 0.59
C ARG A 368 22.14 -10.14 -0.56
N PHE A 369 21.72 -10.81 -1.62
CA PHE A 369 21.13 -10.16 -2.78
C PHE A 369 19.68 -10.62 -2.94
N GLU A 370 18.84 -9.69 -3.37
CA GLU A 370 17.50 -10.04 -3.85
C GLU A 370 17.59 -10.61 -5.26
N PRO A 371 16.53 -11.30 -5.76
CA PRO A 371 16.43 -11.64 -7.17
C PRO A 371 16.68 -10.40 -8.04
N CYS A 372 17.45 -10.53 -9.11
CA CYS A 372 17.83 -9.44 -10.00
C CYS A 372 18.79 -8.40 -9.39
N GLY A 373 19.37 -8.70 -8.23
CA GLY A 373 20.31 -7.83 -7.51
C GLY A 373 21.75 -7.88 -8.01
N VAL A 374 22.06 -8.64 -9.07
CA VAL A 374 23.41 -8.79 -9.61
C VAL A 374 23.43 -8.40 -11.10
N ARG A 375 24.39 -7.58 -11.50
CA ARG A 375 24.59 -7.17 -12.90
C ARG A 375 26.06 -7.27 -13.26
N GLU A 376 26.40 -7.63 -14.49
CA GLU A 376 27.79 -7.53 -14.93
C GLU A 376 28.25 -6.07 -14.90
N ASP A 377 29.49 -5.83 -14.49
CA ASP A 377 30.06 -4.48 -14.41
C ASP A 377 30.49 -3.98 -15.81
N THR A 378 29.52 -3.44 -16.55
CA THR A 378 29.74 -2.83 -17.88
C THR A 378 29.55 -1.30 -17.84
N PRO A 379 30.13 -0.55 -18.80
CA PRO A 379 29.90 0.89 -18.92
C PRO A 379 28.42 1.27 -19.03
N GLU A 380 27.61 0.47 -19.73
CA GLU A 380 26.17 0.70 -19.91
C GLU A 380 25.41 0.57 -18.58
N VAL A 381 25.73 -0.47 -17.79
CA VAL A 381 25.17 -0.64 -16.44
C VAL A 381 25.53 0.56 -15.57
N ARG A 382 26.79 1.01 -15.60
CA ARG A 382 27.23 2.20 -14.86
C ARG A 382 26.50 3.48 -15.26
N GLY A 383 26.23 3.69 -16.54
CA GLY A 383 25.41 4.83 -17.00
C GLY A 383 23.97 4.79 -16.44
N GLU A 384 23.36 3.60 -16.38
CA GLU A 384 22.03 3.45 -15.77
C GLU A 384 22.07 3.62 -14.24
N LEU A 385 23.16 3.25 -13.56
CA LEU A 385 23.35 3.55 -12.14
C LEU A 385 23.32 5.05 -11.87
N GLU A 386 24.10 5.83 -12.63
CA GLU A 386 24.15 7.30 -12.50
C GLU A 386 22.78 7.94 -12.67
N LYS A 387 22.00 7.47 -13.66
CA LYS A 387 20.61 7.89 -13.86
C LYS A 387 19.71 7.57 -12.66
N GLY A 388 19.94 6.45 -11.99
CA GLY A 388 19.23 6.07 -10.76
C GLY A 388 19.63 6.94 -9.58
N PHE A 389 20.93 7.21 -9.40
CA PHE A 389 21.45 8.05 -8.31
C PHE A 389 20.96 9.48 -8.42
N ALA A 390 20.93 10.04 -9.63
CA ALA A 390 20.45 11.40 -9.88
C ALA A 390 18.98 11.60 -9.47
N GLN A 391 18.18 10.53 -9.35
CA GLN A 391 16.80 10.64 -8.85
C GLN A 391 16.75 10.79 -7.32
N ASN A 392 17.75 10.28 -6.58
CA ASN A 392 17.83 10.44 -5.14
C ASN A 392 18.29 11.84 -4.74
N ASP A 393 19.24 12.41 -5.50
CA ASP A 393 19.82 13.72 -5.20
C ASP A 393 18.86 14.90 -5.44
N THR A 394 17.70 14.66 -6.05
CA THR A 394 16.64 15.68 -6.21
C THR A 394 15.76 15.86 -4.98
N LEU A 395 15.99 15.05 -3.94
CA LEU A 395 15.32 15.17 -2.65
C LEU A 395 16.27 15.95 -1.71
N PRO A 396 15.96 17.23 -1.41
CA PRO A 396 16.87 18.15 -0.73
C PRO A 396 17.19 17.79 0.72
#